data_AF-A0A1G7CCQ5-F1
#
_entry.id   AF-A0A1G7CCQ5-F1
#
_cell.length_a   1.000
_cell.length_b   1.000
_cell.length_c   1.000
_cell.angle_alpha   90.00
_cell.angle_beta   90.00
_cell.angle_gamma   90.00
#
_symmetry.space_group_name_H-M   'P 1'
#
loop_
_entity.id
_entity.type
_entity.pdbx_description
1 polymer ?
#
loop_
_entity_poly.entity_id
_entity_poly.type
_entity_poly.pdbx_seq_one_letter_code
_entity_poly.pdbx_strand_id
1 'polypeptide(L)'
;MPRLAFAQSFWDGYDTLDKPVRAGVRKAMATFQALDVAELNADKGLHLESVEKARDPRMRTIRVTDFWRGVVLAPDDGSDTFLLVNVLPHDDAYTWAAKRLYSANTATRALEVRDAVALDELTPLYETAARSAPRLLFAHVPDGTLRQLGIDDQVLRAARSFVDKAQLEAFSTQLPEDQLEVLQYLAEGFGPEEVYRDVVAVRRPADAPAEPVEDLATVIANTSARIRLVTGPRELEEALEKPFAAWRVFLHPSQRRVAHRVSYGGPVQVTGGPGTGKTVAALHRVKHLLGRSPEGRVLLTTYTNALAAGLREMLGLLLDGDEELLARVDVTTVDAYAHGVVRARSASVPKPIGDREQRQLWEKTVKQLGSPFTARFLAQEYRHVVLGQDLRDLDAYLGASRRGRGTGLGAARRPPP
;
A
#
# COMPACT_ATOMS: atom_id res chain seq x y z
N MET A 1 33.69 8.09 -4.75
CA MET A 1 33.49 7.86 -3.30
C MET A 1 32.19 7.10 -3.20
N PRO A 2 32.16 5.95 -2.52
CA PRO A 2 31.00 5.06 -2.52
C PRO A 2 29.74 5.82 -2.14
N ARG A 3 28.69 5.66 -2.95
CA ARG A 3 27.36 6.19 -2.67
C ARG A 3 26.52 5.09 -2.06
N LEU A 4 25.78 5.43 -1.01
CA LEU A 4 24.89 4.47 -0.36
C LEU A 4 23.44 4.87 -0.62
N ALA A 5 22.67 3.92 -1.12
CA ALA A 5 21.24 4.02 -1.30
C ALA A 5 20.51 3.10 -0.31
N PHE A 6 19.27 3.42 0.00
CA PHE A 6 18.43 2.65 0.93
C PHE A 6 17.15 2.22 0.24
N ALA A 7 16.90 0.91 0.25
CA ALA A 7 15.62 0.37 -0.20
C ALA A 7 14.54 0.62 0.86
N GLN A 8 13.29 0.68 0.44
CA GLN A 8 12.14 0.77 1.35
C GLN A 8 12.12 -0.34 2.40
N SER A 9 12.45 -1.58 2.02
CA SER A 9 12.49 -2.74 2.91
C SER A 9 13.49 -2.60 4.08
N PHE A 10 14.56 -1.81 3.91
CA PHE A 10 15.47 -1.50 5.01
C PHE A 10 14.76 -0.66 6.08
N TRP A 11 13.98 0.32 5.65
CA TRP A 11 13.27 1.24 6.55
C TRP A 11 12.14 0.55 7.32
N ASP A 12 11.46 -0.41 6.70
CA ASP A 12 10.40 -1.20 7.35
C ASP A 12 10.92 -1.94 8.60
N GLY A 13 12.18 -2.42 8.56
CA GLY A 13 12.83 -3.10 9.68
C GLY A 13 13.54 -2.15 10.65
N TYR A 14 14.14 -1.06 10.15
CA TYR A 14 15.02 -0.17 10.92
C TYR A 14 14.37 0.38 12.20
N ASP A 15 13.09 0.68 12.13
CA ASP A 15 12.31 1.26 13.22
C ASP A 15 12.03 0.32 14.38
N THR A 16 12.14 -0.99 14.12
CA THR A 16 12.01 -2.03 15.15
C THR A 16 13.35 -2.38 15.79
N LEU A 17 14.47 -1.89 15.23
CA LEU A 17 15.80 -2.18 15.74
C LEU A 17 16.06 -1.47 17.07
N ASP A 18 16.75 -2.14 17.98
CA ASP A 18 17.20 -1.55 19.23
C ASP A 18 18.30 -0.50 19.00
N LYS A 19 18.44 0.41 19.98
CA LYS A 19 19.44 1.50 19.94
C LYS A 19 20.86 1.04 19.56
N PRO A 20 21.40 -0.07 20.10
CA PRO A 20 22.76 -0.50 19.75
C PRO A 20 22.88 -0.90 18.28
N VAL A 21 21.85 -1.53 17.71
CA VAL A 21 21.84 -1.96 16.31
C VAL A 21 21.77 -0.73 15.40
N ARG A 22 20.92 0.26 15.71
CA ARG A 22 20.86 1.53 14.96
C ARG A 22 22.18 2.30 15.01
N ALA A 23 22.89 2.26 16.14
CA ALA A 23 24.23 2.85 16.24
C ALA A 23 25.26 2.08 15.38
N GLY A 24 25.17 0.75 15.32
CA GLY A 24 25.96 -0.08 14.42
C GLY A 24 25.71 0.25 12.94
N VAL A 25 24.45 0.48 12.56
CA VAL A 25 24.08 0.88 11.19
C VAL A 25 24.71 2.23 10.84
N ARG A 26 24.60 3.24 11.71
CA ARG A 26 25.27 4.54 11.54
C ARG A 26 26.78 4.40 11.37
N LYS A 27 27.41 3.56 12.21
CA LYS A 27 28.86 3.30 12.12
C LYS A 27 29.24 2.68 10.78
N ALA A 28 28.50 1.66 10.32
CA ALA A 28 28.76 1.04 9.03
C ALA A 28 28.63 2.05 7.88
N MET A 29 27.61 2.91 7.92
CA MET A 29 27.43 3.95 6.90
C MET A 29 28.53 5.01 6.92
N ALA A 30 29.02 5.40 8.09
CA ALA A 30 30.17 6.30 8.21
C ALA A 30 31.42 5.69 7.56
N THR A 31 31.61 4.36 7.67
CA THR A 31 32.68 3.64 6.95
C THR A 31 32.52 3.75 5.43
N PHE A 32 31.30 3.58 4.89
CA PHE A 32 31.02 3.75 3.45
C PHE A 32 31.33 5.16 2.93
N GLN A 33 31.24 6.18 3.79
CA GLN A 33 31.56 7.56 3.41
C GLN A 33 33.04 7.90 3.55
N ALA A 34 33.77 7.18 4.40
CA ALA A 34 35.18 7.45 4.70
C ALA A 34 36.16 6.71 3.79
N LEU A 35 35.77 5.53 3.29
CA LEU A 35 36.64 4.64 2.51
C LEU A 35 36.26 4.66 1.03
N ASP A 36 37.22 4.36 0.16
CA ASP A 36 36.92 4.03 -1.24
C ASP A 36 36.43 2.58 -1.42
N VAL A 37 36.06 2.20 -2.64
CA VAL A 37 35.52 0.86 -2.92
C VAL A 37 36.55 -0.24 -2.64
N ALA A 38 37.82 -0.03 -2.97
CA ALA A 38 38.87 -1.04 -2.75
C ALA A 38 39.14 -1.22 -1.24
N GLU A 39 39.18 -0.12 -0.51
CA GLU A 39 39.32 -0.08 0.95
C GLU A 39 38.12 -0.73 1.66
N LEU A 40 36.88 -0.46 1.21
CA LEU A 40 35.68 -1.10 1.75
C LEU A 40 35.70 -2.63 1.60
N ASN A 41 36.15 -3.13 0.44
CA ASN A 41 36.28 -4.57 0.20
C ASN A 41 37.37 -5.21 1.09
N ALA A 42 38.40 -4.44 1.46
CA ALA A 42 39.48 -4.92 2.33
C ALA A 42 39.22 -4.68 3.83
N ASP A 43 38.19 -3.91 4.20
CA ASP A 43 37.95 -3.50 5.58
C ASP A 43 37.47 -4.65 6.47
N LYS A 44 38.31 -5.01 7.44
CA LYS A 44 38.02 -6.04 8.45
C LYS A 44 37.05 -5.56 9.53
N GLY A 45 36.68 -4.28 9.57
CA GLY A 45 35.66 -3.78 10.49
C GLY A 45 34.26 -4.07 9.94
N LEU A 46 34.03 -3.63 8.71
CA LEU A 46 32.79 -3.71 7.97
C LEU A 46 32.51 -5.12 7.47
N HIS A 47 33.53 -5.92 7.13
CA HIS A 47 33.36 -7.29 6.62
C HIS A 47 32.36 -7.36 5.47
N LEU A 48 32.69 -6.75 4.33
CA LEU A 48 31.87 -6.84 3.13
C LEU A 48 32.01 -8.24 2.50
N GLU A 49 31.15 -9.18 2.89
CA GLU A 49 31.28 -10.59 2.56
C GLU A 49 30.31 -11.02 1.46
N SER A 50 30.76 -11.89 0.56
CA SER A 50 29.89 -12.56 -0.42
C SER A 50 28.93 -13.52 0.26
N VAL A 51 27.69 -13.56 -0.21
CA VAL A 51 26.71 -14.54 0.23
C VAL A 51 26.87 -15.82 -0.60
N GLU A 52 27.16 -16.93 0.06
CA GLU A 52 27.32 -18.23 -0.60
C GLU A 52 26.01 -18.67 -1.27
N LYS A 53 26.11 -19.20 -2.50
CA LYS A 53 24.96 -19.71 -3.30
C LYS A 53 23.86 -18.66 -3.54
N ALA A 54 24.19 -17.37 -3.45
CA ALA A 54 23.23 -16.32 -3.75
C ALA A 54 22.78 -16.38 -5.21
N ARG A 55 21.48 -16.20 -5.44
CA ARG A 55 20.91 -16.05 -6.79
C ARG A 55 21.41 -14.79 -7.48
N ASP A 56 21.66 -13.73 -6.72
CA ASP A 56 22.32 -12.53 -7.20
C ASP A 56 23.81 -12.52 -6.77
N PRO A 57 24.77 -12.58 -7.71
CA PRO A 57 26.20 -12.59 -7.40
C PRO A 57 26.69 -11.27 -6.79
N ARG A 58 25.90 -10.19 -6.87
CA ARG A 58 26.18 -8.89 -6.25
C ARG A 58 25.84 -8.83 -4.76
N MET A 59 25.15 -9.85 -4.26
CA MET A 59 24.66 -9.84 -2.89
C MET A 59 25.80 -9.97 -1.89
N ARG A 60 25.87 -9.02 -0.96
CA ARG A 60 26.87 -8.95 0.11
C ARG A 60 26.20 -8.77 1.47
N THR A 61 26.90 -9.15 2.53
CA THR A 61 26.57 -8.75 3.89
C THR A 61 27.65 -7.83 4.45
N ILE A 62 27.26 -6.98 5.39
CA ILE A 62 28.16 -6.12 6.17
C ILE A 62 27.88 -6.32 7.66
N ARG A 63 28.92 -6.23 8.49
CA ARG A 63 28.82 -6.23 9.95
C ARG A 63 28.18 -4.93 10.43
N VAL A 64 27.06 -5.07 11.14
CA VAL A 64 26.40 -3.98 11.87
C VAL A 64 26.75 -4.07 13.36
N THR A 65 26.59 -5.26 13.93
CA THR A 65 27.12 -5.66 15.25
C THR A 65 27.65 -7.08 15.15
N ASP A 66 28.10 -7.70 16.25
CA ASP A 66 28.55 -9.10 16.19
C ASP A 66 27.42 -10.04 15.71
N PHE A 67 26.18 -9.79 16.16
CA PHE A 67 25.01 -10.61 15.83
C PHE A 67 24.18 -10.10 14.64
N TRP A 68 24.20 -8.79 14.34
CA TRP A 68 23.40 -8.22 13.26
C TRP A 68 24.23 -7.96 12.00
N ARG A 69 23.62 -8.20 10.84
CA ARG A 69 24.20 -7.97 9.52
C ARG A 69 23.30 -7.07 8.69
N GLY A 70 23.92 -6.14 7.97
CA GLY A 70 23.28 -5.40 6.89
C GLY A 70 23.39 -6.22 5.60
N VAL A 71 22.33 -6.28 4.82
CA VAL A 71 22.33 -6.93 3.50
C VAL A 71 22.45 -5.84 2.45
N VAL A 72 23.43 -5.96 1.57
CA VAL A 72 23.80 -4.93 0.59
C VAL A 72 23.86 -5.54 -0.80
N LEU A 73 23.29 -4.84 -1.78
CA LEU A 73 23.58 -5.08 -3.19
C LEU A 73 24.79 -4.24 -3.58
N ALA A 74 25.91 -4.89 -3.86
CA ALA A 74 27.17 -4.23 -4.24
C ALA A 74 27.29 -4.12 -5.77
N PRO A 75 27.88 -3.05 -6.30
CA PRO A 75 28.09 -2.91 -7.74
C PRO A 75 29.12 -3.94 -8.24
N ASP A 76 28.84 -4.55 -9.38
CA ASP A 76 29.74 -5.43 -10.14
C ASP A 76 30.10 -4.86 -11.53
N ASP A 77 29.58 -3.67 -11.83
CA ASP A 77 29.69 -2.93 -13.09
C ASP A 77 30.78 -1.84 -13.06
N GLY A 78 31.55 -1.77 -11.97
CA GLY A 78 32.56 -0.73 -11.74
C GLY A 78 31.98 0.62 -11.27
N SER A 79 30.67 0.72 -11.05
CA SER A 79 30.08 1.87 -10.37
C SER A 79 30.43 1.89 -8.87
N ASP A 80 30.21 3.02 -8.21
CA ASP A 80 30.47 3.19 -6.78
C ASP A 80 29.18 3.23 -5.94
N THR A 81 28.04 2.80 -6.49
CA THR A 81 26.75 2.85 -5.78
C THR A 81 26.36 1.50 -5.19
N PHE A 82 26.19 1.49 -3.87
CA PHE A 82 25.71 0.34 -3.09
C PHE A 82 24.27 0.58 -2.64
N LEU A 83 23.49 -0.50 -2.53
CA LEU A 83 22.12 -0.43 -2.00
C LEU A 83 22.00 -1.27 -0.74
N LEU A 84 21.77 -0.63 0.40
CA LEU A 84 21.40 -1.32 1.65
C LEU A 84 19.92 -1.69 1.59
N VAL A 85 19.64 -2.99 1.63
CA VAL A 85 18.30 -3.53 1.40
C VAL A 85 17.62 -4.04 2.65
N ASN A 86 18.37 -4.47 3.66
CA ASN A 86 17.82 -4.97 4.92
C ASN A 86 18.86 -4.98 6.05
N VAL A 87 18.40 -5.10 7.31
CA VAL A 87 19.24 -5.38 8.49
C VAL A 87 18.59 -6.51 9.29
N LEU A 88 19.28 -7.62 9.42
CA LEU A 88 18.75 -8.87 9.98
C LEU A 88 19.76 -9.50 10.95
N PRO A 89 19.31 -10.42 11.83
CA PRO A 89 20.20 -11.34 12.53
C PRO A 89 21.13 -12.07 11.56
N HIS A 90 22.30 -12.49 12.04
CA HIS A 90 23.37 -13.05 11.23
C HIS A 90 22.91 -14.09 10.20
N ASP A 91 22.37 -15.22 10.66
CA ASP A 91 22.02 -16.35 9.80
C ASP A 91 20.82 -16.04 8.90
N ASP A 92 19.88 -15.25 9.41
CA ASP A 92 18.73 -14.76 8.65
C ASP A 92 19.18 -13.85 7.51
N ALA A 93 20.20 -13.02 7.72
CA ALA A 93 20.73 -12.14 6.68
C ALA A 93 21.26 -12.95 5.49
N TYR A 94 22.09 -13.98 5.72
CA TYR A 94 22.60 -14.83 4.64
C TYR A 94 21.47 -15.63 3.97
N THR A 95 20.58 -16.24 4.75
CA THR A 95 19.47 -17.05 4.22
C THR A 95 18.49 -16.21 3.41
N TRP A 96 18.17 -15.01 3.89
CA TRP A 96 17.33 -14.06 3.19
C TRP A 96 18.02 -13.64 1.90
N ALA A 97 19.24 -13.11 1.99
CA ALA A 97 20.02 -12.59 0.87
C ALA A 97 20.23 -13.60 -0.25
N ALA A 98 20.52 -14.87 0.09
CA ALA A 98 20.81 -15.91 -0.90
C ALA A 98 19.67 -16.18 -1.89
N LYS A 99 18.42 -15.93 -1.47
CA LYS A 99 17.23 -16.23 -2.29
C LYS A 99 16.79 -15.09 -3.20
N ARG A 100 17.29 -13.87 -2.99
CA ARG A 100 16.84 -12.68 -3.73
C ARG A 100 17.61 -12.53 -5.03
N LEU A 101 16.91 -12.09 -6.07
CA LEU A 101 17.51 -11.66 -7.33
C LEU A 101 17.05 -10.25 -7.66
N TYR A 102 18.01 -9.34 -7.87
CA TYR A 102 17.74 -7.99 -8.33
C TYR A 102 17.94 -7.89 -9.84
N SER A 103 17.07 -7.18 -10.53
CA SER A 103 17.12 -7.02 -11.99
C SER A 103 16.56 -5.67 -12.41
N ALA A 104 16.99 -5.18 -13.57
CA ALA A 104 16.37 -4.02 -14.19
C ALA A 104 15.11 -4.43 -14.96
N ASN A 105 13.98 -3.76 -14.71
CA ASN A 105 12.77 -3.98 -15.50
C ASN A 105 12.96 -3.42 -16.93
N THR A 106 12.62 -4.23 -17.94
CA THR A 106 12.79 -3.85 -19.35
C THR A 106 11.78 -2.82 -19.84
N ALA A 107 10.72 -2.53 -19.10
CA ALA A 107 9.71 -1.53 -19.45
C ALA A 107 9.78 -0.30 -18.54
N THR A 108 9.80 -0.47 -17.21
CA THR A 108 9.86 0.64 -16.24
C THR A 108 11.26 1.18 -16.02
N ARG A 109 12.31 0.44 -16.40
CA ARG A 109 13.74 0.76 -16.14
C ARG A 109 14.10 0.80 -14.65
N ALA A 110 13.18 0.42 -13.77
CA ALA A 110 13.38 0.40 -12.33
C ALA A 110 14.10 -0.88 -11.88
N LEU A 111 14.74 -0.79 -10.72
CA LEU A 111 15.29 -1.91 -9.98
C LEU A 111 14.14 -2.68 -9.35
N GLU A 112 14.15 -3.97 -9.60
CA GLU A 112 13.17 -4.92 -9.10
C GLU A 112 13.87 -6.00 -8.28
N VAL A 113 13.13 -6.57 -7.34
CA VAL A 113 13.58 -7.69 -6.53
C VAL A 113 12.53 -8.78 -6.52
N ARG A 114 12.98 -10.03 -6.54
CA ARG A 114 12.13 -11.23 -6.40
C ARG A 114 12.77 -12.20 -5.42
N ASP A 115 11.97 -13.07 -4.81
CA ASP A 115 12.47 -14.30 -4.19
C ASP A 115 12.56 -15.38 -5.27
N ALA A 116 13.71 -15.46 -5.93
CA ALA A 116 13.91 -16.31 -7.10
C ALA A 116 13.85 -17.80 -6.75
N VAL A 117 14.28 -18.17 -5.54
CA VAL A 117 14.18 -19.55 -5.06
C VAL A 117 12.72 -19.94 -4.84
N ALA A 118 11.96 -19.11 -4.13
CA ALA A 118 10.54 -19.40 -3.89
C ALA A 118 9.74 -19.44 -5.20
N LEU A 119 10.04 -18.57 -6.18
CA LEU A 119 9.41 -18.64 -7.50
C LEU A 119 9.67 -19.97 -8.22
N ASP A 120 10.92 -20.42 -8.23
CA ASP A 120 11.31 -21.68 -8.89
C ASP A 120 10.70 -22.91 -8.18
N GLU A 121 10.55 -22.88 -6.86
CA GLU A 121 9.97 -23.95 -6.06
C GLU A 121 8.43 -24.01 -6.17
N LEU A 122 7.76 -22.86 -6.15
CA LEU A 122 6.31 -22.79 -6.16
C LEU A 122 5.73 -23.00 -7.56
N THR A 123 6.35 -22.43 -8.61
CA THR A 123 5.79 -22.45 -9.98
C THR A 123 5.41 -23.86 -10.48
N PRO A 124 6.25 -24.91 -10.32
CA PRO A 124 5.90 -26.27 -10.77
C PRO A 124 4.65 -26.86 -10.12
N LEU A 125 4.34 -26.47 -8.87
CA LEU A 125 3.14 -26.91 -8.16
C LEU A 125 1.88 -26.38 -8.85
N TYR A 126 1.92 -25.13 -9.30
CA TYR A 126 0.82 -24.47 -10.01
C TYR A 126 0.75 -24.89 -11.48
N GLU A 127 1.87 -25.15 -12.15
CA GLU A 127 1.89 -25.70 -13.51
C GLU A 127 1.12 -27.03 -13.61
N THR A 128 1.24 -27.87 -12.58
CA THR A 128 0.52 -29.15 -12.52
C THR A 128 -0.99 -28.92 -12.44
N ALA A 129 -1.45 -28.01 -11.57
CA ALA A 129 -2.86 -27.66 -11.45
C ALA A 129 -3.42 -26.97 -12.71
N ALA A 130 -2.61 -26.13 -13.36
CA ALA A 130 -2.96 -25.39 -14.56
C ALA A 130 -3.30 -26.29 -15.75
N ARG A 131 -2.64 -27.45 -15.89
CA ARG A 131 -2.88 -28.40 -17.01
C ARG A 131 -4.32 -28.92 -17.06
N SER A 132 -4.98 -29.01 -15.91
CA SER A 132 -6.37 -29.47 -15.79
C SER A 132 -7.39 -28.32 -15.71
N ALA A 133 -6.93 -27.07 -15.69
CA ALA A 133 -7.81 -25.92 -15.52
C ALA A 133 -8.53 -25.57 -16.84
N PRO A 134 -9.83 -25.24 -16.80
CA PRO A 134 -10.59 -24.90 -18.01
C PRO A 134 -10.17 -23.56 -18.63
N ARG A 135 -9.62 -22.65 -17.83
CA ARG A 135 -9.11 -21.35 -18.27
C ARG A 135 -8.01 -20.89 -17.32
N LEU A 136 -6.99 -20.24 -17.88
CA LEU A 136 -5.93 -19.59 -17.12
C LEU A 136 -6.19 -18.09 -17.07
N LEU A 137 -5.80 -17.45 -15.96
CA LEU A 137 -6.08 -16.05 -15.64
C LEU A 137 -5.61 -15.12 -16.78
N PHE A 138 -4.39 -15.34 -17.27
CA PHE A 138 -3.77 -14.48 -18.29
C PHE A 138 -3.79 -15.04 -19.71
N ALA A 139 -4.50 -16.15 -19.98
CA ALA A 139 -4.53 -16.79 -21.31
C ALA A 139 -4.96 -15.84 -22.46
N HIS A 140 -5.67 -14.77 -22.12
CA HIS A 140 -6.20 -13.79 -23.07
C HIS A 140 -5.18 -12.71 -23.50
N VAL A 141 -4.03 -12.59 -22.82
CA VAL A 141 -2.96 -11.63 -23.14
C VAL A 141 -1.81 -12.37 -23.80
N PRO A 142 -1.29 -11.96 -24.97
CA PRO A 142 -0.13 -12.61 -25.60
C PRO A 142 1.17 -12.43 -24.80
N ASP A 143 2.11 -13.39 -24.92
CA ASP A 143 3.41 -13.32 -24.23
C ASP A 143 4.20 -12.05 -24.63
N GLY A 144 4.18 -11.68 -25.90
CA GLY A 144 4.86 -10.47 -26.38
C GLY A 144 4.33 -9.21 -25.71
N THR A 145 3.01 -9.14 -25.46
CA THR A 145 2.38 -8.02 -24.75
C THR A 145 2.76 -8.02 -23.27
N LEU A 146 2.81 -9.18 -22.61
CA LEU A 146 3.28 -9.26 -21.23
C LEU A 146 4.74 -8.78 -21.10
N ARG A 147 5.61 -9.21 -22.02
CA ARG A 147 7.00 -8.72 -22.07
C ARG A 147 7.10 -7.21 -22.31
N GLN A 148 6.26 -6.65 -23.18
CA GLN A 148 6.18 -5.19 -23.40
C GLN A 148 5.73 -4.43 -22.15
N LEU A 149 4.92 -5.06 -21.30
CA LEU A 149 4.53 -4.52 -19.99
C LEU A 149 5.61 -4.73 -18.91
N GLY A 150 6.76 -5.31 -19.25
CA GLY A 150 7.88 -5.53 -18.34
C GLY A 150 7.83 -6.84 -17.57
N ILE A 151 6.98 -7.80 -17.97
CA ILE A 151 6.98 -9.14 -17.38
C ILE A 151 8.15 -9.94 -17.96
N ASP A 152 9.11 -10.34 -17.13
CA ASP A 152 10.24 -11.17 -17.57
C ASP A 152 9.89 -12.65 -17.66
N ASP A 153 10.78 -13.45 -18.23
CA ASP A 153 10.50 -14.86 -18.53
C ASP A 153 10.24 -15.73 -17.29
N GLN A 154 10.87 -15.43 -16.14
CA GLN A 154 10.65 -16.20 -14.92
C GLN A 154 9.25 -15.92 -14.36
N VAL A 155 8.87 -14.64 -14.31
CA VAL A 155 7.52 -14.24 -13.87
C VAL A 155 6.47 -14.64 -14.90
N LEU A 156 6.77 -14.57 -16.19
CA LEU A 156 5.88 -15.02 -17.26
C LEU A 156 5.54 -16.51 -17.10
N ARG A 157 6.52 -17.36 -16.81
CA ARG A 157 6.31 -18.77 -16.52
C ARG A 157 5.33 -18.97 -15.37
N ALA A 158 5.52 -18.24 -14.26
CA ALA A 158 4.61 -18.29 -13.11
C ALA A 158 3.20 -17.77 -13.48
N ALA A 159 3.10 -16.62 -14.14
CA ALA A 159 1.85 -16.02 -14.57
C ALA A 159 1.04 -16.97 -15.48
N ARG A 160 1.71 -17.73 -16.35
CA ARG A 160 1.08 -18.74 -17.21
C ARG A 160 0.57 -19.97 -16.47
N SER A 161 0.89 -20.12 -15.18
CA SER A 161 0.34 -21.16 -14.32
C SER A 161 -0.89 -20.73 -13.51
N PHE A 162 -1.18 -19.43 -13.42
CA PHE A 162 -2.27 -18.93 -12.58
C PHE A 162 -3.63 -19.15 -13.21
N VAL A 163 -4.53 -19.75 -12.44
CA VAL A 163 -5.92 -20.04 -12.78
C VAL A 163 -6.85 -18.92 -12.31
N ASP A 164 -6.55 -18.31 -11.16
CA ASP A 164 -7.37 -17.27 -10.54
C ASP A 164 -6.54 -16.22 -9.78
N LYS A 165 -7.24 -15.19 -9.27
CA LYS A 165 -6.64 -14.08 -8.51
C LYS A 165 -6.05 -14.52 -7.16
N ALA A 166 -6.57 -15.58 -6.54
CA ALA A 166 -6.07 -16.05 -5.26
C ALA A 166 -4.69 -16.70 -5.42
N GLN A 167 -4.47 -17.39 -6.54
CA GLN A 167 -3.14 -17.89 -6.90
C GLN A 167 -2.15 -16.76 -7.16
N LEU A 168 -2.54 -15.70 -7.88
CA LEU A 168 -1.69 -14.51 -8.04
C LEU A 168 -1.31 -13.89 -6.68
N GLU A 169 -2.28 -13.74 -5.78
CA GLU A 169 -2.06 -13.18 -4.44
C GLU A 169 -1.11 -14.04 -3.59
N ALA A 170 -1.13 -15.36 -3.76
CA ALA A 170 -0.22 -16.27 -3.07
C ALA A 170 1.26 -16.03 -3.44
N PHE A 171 1.53 -15.43 -4.60
CA PHE A 171 2.87 -15.07 -5.08
C PHE A 171 3.24 -13.60 -4.80
N SER A 172 2.37 -12.82 -4.15
CA SER A 172 2.53 -11.37 -3.96
C SER A 172 3.83 -10.97 -3.24
N THR A 173 4.41 -11.86 -2.44
CA THR A 173 5.65 -11.59 -1.68
C THR A 173 6.91 -12.13 -2.37
N GLN A 174 6.76 -12.91 -3.43
CA GLN A 174 7.84 -13.53 -4.19
C GLN A 174 8.11 -12.79 -5.51
N LEU A 175 7.09 -12.15 -6.08
CA LEU A 175 7.17 -11.44 -7.35
C LEU A 175 7.76 -10.03 -7.22
N PRO A 176 8.43 -9.53 -8.28
CA PRO A 176 8.71 -8.11 -8.41
C PRO A 176 7.47 -7.26 -8.30
N GLU A 177 7.53 -6.19 -7.50
CA GLU A 177 6.38 -5.32 -7.23
C GLU A 177 5.77 -4.71 -8.50
N ASP A 178 6.58 -4.24 -9.46
CA ASP A 178 6.03 -3.62 -10.67
C ASP A 178 5.34 -4.66 -11.56
N GLN A 179 5.95 -5.84 -11.70
CA GLN A 179 5.38 -6.95 -12.46
C GLN A 179 4.11 -7.49 -11.79
N LEU A 180 4.09 -7.59 -10.46
CA LEU A 180 2.90 -7.95 -9.69
C LEU A 180 1.75 -6.98 -9.94
N GLU A 181 2.01 -5.66 -9.90
CA GLU A 181 0.96 -4.67 -10.14
C GLU A 181 0.42 -4.75 -11.59
N VAL A 182 1.28 -4.95 -12.58
CA VAL A 182 0.86 -5.22 -13.97
C VAL A 182 -0.08 -6.42 -14.03
N LEU A 183 0.30 -7.55 -13.41
CA LEU A 183 -0.51 -8.77 -13.38
C LEU A 183 -1.82 -8.55 -12.62
N GLN A 184 -1.83 -7.79 -11.53
CA GLN A 184 -3.03 -7.45 -10.77
C GLN A 184 -4.01 -6.63 -11.62
N TYR A 185 -3.54 -5.61 -12.34
CA TYR A 185 -4.41 -4.82 -13.23
C TYR A 185 -4.97 -5.66 -14.38
N LEU A 186 -4.15 -6.49 -15.01
CA LEU A 186 -4.65 -7.40 -16.05
C LEU A 186 -5.69 -8.38 -15.48
N ALA A 187 -5.50 -8.86 -14.25
CA ALA A 187 -6.44 -9.75 -13.58
C ALA A 187 -7.76 -9.05 -13.22
N GLU A 188 -7.75 -7.74 -12.99
CA GLU A 188 -8.94 -6.89 -12.82
C GLU A 188 -9.65 -6.58 -14.15
N GLY A 189 -9.10 -6.98 -15.29
CA GLY A 189 -9.72 -6.84 -16.61
C GLY A 189 -9.37 -5.54 -17.33
N PHE A 190 -8.38 -4.79 -16.85
CA PHE A 190 -7.84 -3.65 -17.59
C PHE A 190 -7.11 -4.10 -18.85
N GLY A 191 -7.28 -3.38 -19.96
CA GLY A 191 -6.62 -3.71 -21.23
C GLY A 191 -5.11 -3.43 -21.19
N PRO A 192 -4.27 -4.13 -21.97
CA PRO A 192 -2.82 -3.92 -21.97
C PRO A 192 -2.38 -2.47 -22.20
N GLU A 193 -3.05 -1.75 -23.10
CA GLU A 193 -2.78 -0.33 -23.37
C GLU A 193 -3.05 0.56 -22.14
N GLU A 194 -4.10 0.24 -21.37
CA GLU A 194 -4.42 0.96 -20.14
C GLU A 194 -3.38 0.67 -19.06
N VAL A 195 -2.97 -0.60 -18.93
CA VAL A 195 -1.92 -0.99 -18.00
C VAL A 195 -0.58 -0.34 -18.35
N TYR A 196 -0.22 -0.30 -19.64
CA TYR A 196 0.98 0.39 -20.07
C TYR A 196 0.93 1.88 -19.70
N ARG A 197 -0.14 2.58 -20.09
CA ARG A 197 -0.31 4.02 -19.82
C ARG A 197 -0.32 4.33 -18.33
N ASP A 198 -1.03 3.54 -17.53
CA ASP A 198 -1.38 3.89 -16.15
C ASP A 198 -0.40 3.32 -15.10
N VAL A 199 0.35 2.27 -15.45
CA VAL A 199 1.29 1.60 -14.54
C VAL A 199 2.72 1.75 -15.05
N VAL A 200 2.99 1.30 -16.28
CA VAL A 200 4.36 1.22 -16.81
C VAL A 200 4.93 2.59 -17.13
N ALA A 201 4.21 3.38 -17.95
CA ALA A 201 4.66 4.69 -18.41
C ALA A 201 4.78 5.71 -17.26
N VAL A 202 3.96 5.57 -16.22
CA VAL A 202 4.02 6.42 -15.02
C VAL A 202 5.27 6.15 -14.19
N ARG A 203 5.76 4.90 -14.19
CA ARG A 203 6.95 4.48 -13.44
C ARG A 203 8.24 4.76 -14.17
N ARG A 204 8.24 4.71 -15.50
CA ARG A 204 9.41 5.01 -16.30
C ARG A 204 9.82 6.48 -16.11
N PRO A 205 11.01 6.77 -15.58
CA PRO A 205 11.49 8.15 -15.49
C PRO A 205 11.59 8.78 -16.88
N ALA A 206 11.30 10.08 -16.99
CA ALA A 206 11.35 10.82 -18.25
C ALA A 206 12.74 10.77 -18.91
N ASP A 207 13.79 10.83 -18.07
CA ASP A 207 15.19 10.82 -18.51
C ASP A 207 15.79 9.40 -18.55
N ALA A 208 14.98 8.35 -18.35
CA ALA A 208 15.48 6.99 -18.36
C ALA A 208 15.98 6.59 -19.76
N PRO A 209 17.07 5.80 -19.87
CA PRO A 209 17.62 5.39 -21.15
C PRO A 209 16.59 4.73 -22.08
N ALA A 210 16.78 4.94 -23.39
CA ALA A 210 15.93 4.36 -24.42
C ALA A 210 15.97 2.83 -24.36
N GLU A 211 17.18 2.26 -24.27
CA GLU A 211 17.46 0.83 -24.12
C GLU A 211 17.59 0.43 -22.64
N PRO A 212 17.31 -0.84 -22.27
CA PRO A 212 17.58 -1.33 -20.93
C PRO A 212 19.07 -1.25 -20.62
N VAL A 213 19.40 -0.75 -19.43
CA VAL A 213 20.74 -0.79 -18.87
C VAL A 213 20.71 -1.59 -17.58
N GLU A 214 21.79 -2.30 -17.30
CA GLU A 214 21.93 -3.11 -16.09
C GLU A 214 22.82 -2.45 -15.03
N ASP A 215 23.38 -1.27 -15.34
CA ASP A 215 24.25 -0.56 -14.40
C ASP A 215 23.46 -0.16 -13.15
N LEU A 216 24.01 -0.52 -11.99
CA LEU A 216 23.30 -0.46 -10.73
C LEU A 216 22.97 0.99 -10.35
N ALA A 217 23.88 1.91 -10.62
CA ALA A 217 23.70 3.33 -10.32
C ALA A 217 22.50 3.94 -11.07
N THR A 218 22.38 3.68 -12.38
CA THR A 218 21.28 4.21 -13.20
C THR A 218 19.96 3.55 -12.85
N VAL A 219 19.96 2.23 -12.65
CA VAL A 219 18.72 1.51 -12.32
C VAL A 219 18.22 1.91 -10.92
N ILE A 220 19.11 2.16 -9.96
CA ILE A 220 18.77 2.78 -8.67
C ILE A 220 18.19 4.18 -8.85
N ALA A 221 18.82 5.03 -9.67
CA ALA A 221 18.33 6.38 -9.94
C ALA A 221 16.92 6.38 -10.56
N ASN A 222 16.65 5.40 -11.43
CA ASN A 222 15.33 5.17 -12.03
C ASN A 222 14.27 4.68 -11.02
N THR A 223 14.68 4.29 -9.81
CA THR A 223 13.81 3.70 -8.77
C THR A 223 13.60 4.66 -7.59
N SER A 224 13.66 5.96 -7.83
CA SER A 224 13.50 7.02 -6.81
C SER A 224 12.18 6.93 -6.01
N ALA A 225 11.20 6.18 -6.50
CA ALA A 225 9.96 5.90 -5.79
C ALA A 225 10.11 4.95 -4.60
N ARG A 226 11.14 4.09 -4.55
CA ARG A 226 11.34 3.09 -3.49
C ARG A 226 12.76 3.06 -2.94
N ILE A 227 13.69 3.74 -3.62
CA ILE A 227 15.08 3.80 -3.24
C ILE A 227 15.47 5.26 -2.99
N ARG A 228 16.02 5.52 -1.81
CA ARG A 228 16.61 6.83 -1.49
C ARG A 228 18.11 6.75 -1.67
N LEU A 229 18.63 7.46 -2.67
CA LEU A 229 20.06 7.73 -2.76
C LEU A 229 20.43 8.77 -1.69
N VAL A 230 21.49 8.51 -0.94
CA VAL A 230 22.05 9.46 0.01
C VAL A 230 23.41 9.90 -0.48
N THR A 231 23.57 11.20 -0.65
CA THR A 231 24.71 11.83 -1.33
C THR A 231 25.75 12.39 -0.36
N GLY A 232 25.48 12.41 0.95
CA GLY A 232 26.47 12.83 1.94
C GLY A 232 26.08 12.59 3.41
N PRO A 233 27.01 12.88 4.36
CA PRO A 233 26.86 12.58 5.79
C PRO A 233 25.66 13.27 6.45
N ARG A 234 25.41 14.53 6.08
CA ARG A 234 24.29 15.29 6.62
C ARG A 234 22.94 14.75 6.16
N GLU A 235 22.81 14.43 4.88
CA GLU A 235 21.58 13.85 4.32
C GLU A 235 21.31 12.46 4.93
N LEU A 236 22.37 11.70 5.22
CA LEU A 236 22.27 10.43 5.91
C LEU A 236 21.73 10.59 7.34
N GLU A 237 22.31 11.48 8.13
CA GLU A 237 21.87 11.72 9.51
C GLU A 237 20.42 12.23 9.52
N GLU A 238 20.07 13.17 8.63
CA GLU A 238 18.68 13.63 8.46
C GLU A 238 17.72 12.49 8.08
N ALA A 239 18.15 11.53 7.26
CA ALA A 239 17.34 10.35 6.89
C ALA A 239 17.15 9.36 8.06
N LEU A 240 18.12 9.27 8.97
CA LEU A 240 18.13 8.35 10.12
C LEU A 240 17.56 8.95 11.42
N GLU A 241 17.53 10.28 11.55
CA GLU A 241 17.03 11.03 12.71
C GLU A 241 15.54 11.37 12.60
N LYS A 242 15.02 11.61 11.40
CA LYS A 242 13.59 11.89 11.23
C LYS A 242 12.77 10.65 11.64
N PRO A 243 11.78 10.79 12.55
CA PRO A 243 10.89 9.68 12.88
C PRO A 243 10.28 9.11 11.61
N PHE A 244 10.25 7.78 11.49
CA PHE A 244 9.67 7.00 10.39
C PHE A 244 8.26 7.42 9.94
N ALA A 245 7.58 8.21 10.74
CA ALA A 245 6.30 8.80 10.41
C ALA A 245 6.35 9.67 9.12
N ALA A 246 7.52 10.19 8.71
CA ALA A 246 7.72 10.81 7.39
C ALA A 246 7.70 9.80 6.23
N TRP A 247 8.10 8.54 6.47
CA TRP A 247 8.08 7.45 5.51
C TRP A 247 6.70 6.78 5.44
N ARG A 248 5.95 6.74 6.56
CA ARG A 248 4.54 6.29 6.61
C ARG A 248 3.60 7.13 5.75
N VAL A 249 3.99 8.34 5.39
CA VAL A 249 3.23 9.22 4.50
C VAL A 249 3.80 9.25 3.09
N PHE A 250 4.71 8.35 2.71
CA PHE A 250 5.22 8.31 1.34
C PHE A 250 4.15 7.76 0.37
N LEU A 251 3.76 8.58 -0.61
CA LEU A 251 2.74 8.22 -1.58
C LEU A 251 3.33 7.43 -2.74
N HIS A 252 2.88 6.18 -2.90
CA HIS A 252 3.28 5.36 -4.05
C HIS A 252 2.86 6.03 -5.37
N PRO A 253 3.66 6.00 -6.44
CA PRO A 253 3.34 6.64 -7.72
C PRO A 253 1.96 6.26 -8.30
N SER A 254 1.56 4.99 -8.21
CA SER A 254 0.23 4.56 -8.70
C SER A 254 -0.94 5.16 -7.88
N GLN A 255 -0.68 5.60 -6.65
CA GLN A 255 -1.64 6.31 -5.81
C GLN A 255 -1.69 7.82 -6.14
N ARG A 256 -0.66 8.41 -6.78
CA ARG A 256 -0.64 9.84 -7.17
C ARG A 256 -1.81 10.20 -8.07
N ARG A 257 -2.17 9.32 -8.99
CA ARG A 257 -3.33 9.52 -9.86
C ARG A 257 -4.61 9.72 -9.06
N VAL A 258 -4.76 9.02 -7.94
CA VAL A 258 -5.95 9.11 -7.09
C VAL A 258 -5.85 10.30 -6.13
N ALA A 259 -4.69 10.51 -5.50
CA ALA A 259 -4.50 11.54 -4.50
C ALA A 259 -4.40 12.95 -5.10
N HIS A 260 -3.68 13.12 -6.21
CA HIS A 260 -3.36 14.42 -6.81
C HIS A 260 -4.23 14.77 -8.04
N ARG A 261 -5.30 14.02 -8.30
CA ARG A 261 -6.23 14.35 -9.38
C ARG A 261 -6.83 15.73 -9.16
N VAL A 262 -6.80 16.60 -10.17
CA VAL A 262 -7.31 17.98 -10.04
C VAL A 262 -8.76 18.02 -9.51
N SER A 263 -9.63 17.19 -10.08
CA SER A 263 -11.03 17.06 -9.66
C SER A 263 -11.59 15.70 -10.03
N TYR A 264 -12.72 15.36 -9.41
CA TYR A 264 -13.56 14.23 -9.76
C TYR A 264 -14.95 14.75 -10.12
N GLY A 265 -15.60 14.15 -11.13
CA GLY A 265 -16.93 14.55 -11.57
C GLY A 265 -18.07 14.12 -10.65
N GLY A 266 -17.77 13.64 -9.44
CA GLY A 266 -18.74 13.09 -8.50
C GLY A 266 -18.08 12.23 -7.42
N PRO A 267 -18.87 11.45 -6.67
CA PRO A 267 -18.37 10.51 -5.67
C PRO A 267 -17.41 9.49 -6.28
N VAL A 268 -16.36 9.14 -5.54
CA VAL A 268 -15.33 8.19 -5.98
C VAL A 268 -15.09 7.18 -4.88
N GLN A 269 -15.02 5.92 -5.28
CA GLN A 269 -14.58 4.84 -4.42
C GLN A 269 -13.17 4.41 -4.83
N VAL A 270 -12.29 4.30 -3.84
CA VAL A 270 -10.92 3.81 -4.03
C VAL A 270 -10.81 2.47 -3.31
N THR A 271 -10.54 1.41 -4.06
CA THR A 271 -10.37 0.05 -3.54
C THR A 271 -8.90 -0.37 -3.61
N GLY A 272 -8.51 -1.30 -2.74
CA GLY A 272 -7.15 -1.85 -2.69
C GLY A 272 -7.04 -2.87 -1.56
N GLY A 273 -6.22 -3.90 -1.74
CA GLY A 273 -5.99 -4.95 -0.75
C GLY A 273 -5.43 -4.42 0.58
N PRO A 274 -5.37 -5.23 1.66
CA PRO A 274 -4.65 -4.87 2.88
C PRO A 274 -3.21 -4.39 2.57
N GLY A 275 -2.69 -3.41 3.32
CA GLY A 275 -1.31 -2.92 3.12
C GLY A 275 -1.05 -2.02 1.89
N THR A 276 -1.96 -1.93 0.92
CA THR A 276 -1.79 -1.15 -0.34
C THR A 276 -1.79 0.38 -0.19
N GLY A 277 -1.53 0.94 1.00
CA GLY A 277 -1.34 2.38 1.23
C GLY A 277 -2.56 3.29 0.99
N LYS A 278 -3.79 2.75 0.97
CA LYS A 278 -5.04 3.54 0.85
C LYS A 278 -5.10 4.73 1.82
N THR A 279 -4.68 4.51 3.06
CA THR A 279 -4.62 5.53 4.10
C THR A 279 -3.70 6.68 3.69
N VAL A 280 -2.52 6.35 3.15
CA VAL A 280 -1.54 7.34 2.68
C VAL A 280 -2.09 8.13 1.50
N ALA A 281 -2.74 7.45 0.55
CA ALA A 281 -3.42 8.09 -0.57
C ALA A 281 -4.50 9.07 -0.12
N ALA A 282 -5.26 8.74 0.92
CA ALA A 282 -6.26 9.64 1.51
C ALA A 282 -5.61 10.88 2.15
N LEU A 283 -4.52 10.72 2.90
CA LEU A 283 -3.81 11.85 3.52
C LEU A 283 -3.22 12.80 2.47
N HIS A 284 -2.62 12.26 1.41
CA HIS A 284 -2.15 13.07 0.28
C HIS A 284 -3.27 13.75 -0.49
N ARG A 285 -4.44 13.11 -0.56
CA ARG A 285 -5.62 13.76 -1.12
C ARG A 285 -6.02 14.98 -0.31
N VAL A 286 -6.02 14.87 1.02
CA VAL A 286 -6.28 16.00 1.93
C VAL A 286 -5.27 17.13 1.69
N LYS A 287 -3.96 16.85 1.72
CA LYS A 287 -2.91 17.85 1.44
C LYS A 287 -3.12 18.53 0.09
N HIS A 288 -3.43 17.77 -0.96
CA HIS A 288 -3.69 18.30 -2.29
C HIS A 288 -4.92 19.22 -2.34
N LEU A 289 -5.99 18.88 -1.63
CA LEU A 289 -7.21 19.71 -1.56
C LEU A 289 -6.96 21.02 -0.80
N LEU A 290 -6.22 20.96 0.31
CA LEU A 290 -5.88 22.14 1.11
C LEU A 290 -5.07 23.18 0.31
N GLY A 291 -4.10 22.72 -0.49
CA GLY A 291 -3.27 23.60 -1.31
C GLY A 291 -4.01 24.25 -2.49
N ARG A 292 -5.16 23.71 -2.90
CA ARG A 292 -5.95 24.24 -4.03
C ARG A 292 -7.04 25.23 -3.62
N SER A 293 -7.56 25.09 -2.40
CA SER A 293 -8.68 25.91 -1.93
C SER A 293 -8.22 26.62 -0.67
N PRO A 294 -7.78 27.89 -0.74
CA PRO A 294 -7.25 28.62 0.42
C PRO A 294 -8.20 28.62 1.62
N GLU A 295 -9.51 28.73 1.37
CA GLU A 295 -10.57 28.71 2.39
C GLU A 295 -11.23 27.33 2.58
N GLY A 296 -10.76 26.31 1.85
CA GLY A 296 -11.38 24.99 1.86
C GLY A 296 -11.17 24.28 3.19
N ARG A 297 -12.25 23.70 3.73
CA ARG A 297 -12.20 22.77 4.87
C ARG A 297 -12.41 21.34 4.39
N VAL A 298 -11.75 20.40 5.07
CA VAL A 298 -11.80 18.98 4.72
C VAL A 298 -12.23 18.16 5.93
N LEU A 299 -13.22 17.28 5.75
CA LEU A 299 -13.61 16.29 6.74
C LEU A 299 -12.99 14.94 6.35
N LEU A 300 -12.18 14.38 7.25
CA LEU A 300 -11.60 13.04 7.10
C LEU A 300 -12.14 12.13 8.21
N THR A 301 -12.96 11.15 7.84
CA THR A 301 -13.57 10.23 8.80
C THR A 301 -12.91 8.85 8.82
N THR A 302 -12.80 8.25 10.00
CA THR A 302 -12.35 6.87 10.20
C THR A 302 -13.22 6.13 11.23
N TYR A 303 -12.86 4.89 11.57
CA TYR A 303 -13.68 4.00 12.37
C TYR A 303 -13.56 4.23 13.89
N THR A 304 -12.36 4.52 14.40
CA THR A 304 -12.11 4.67 15.85
C THR A 304 -11.42 5.99 16.18
N ASN A 305 -11.58 6.46 17.42
CA ASN A 305 -10.91 7.67 17.91
C ASN A 305 -9.38 7.52 17.91
N ALA A 306 -8.86 6.31 18.19
CA ALA A 306 -7.43 6.03 18.13
C ALA A 306 -6.89 6.14 16.70
N LEU A 307 -7.62 5.62 15.71
CA LEU A 307 -7.25 5.79 14.30
C LEU A 307 -7.34 7.26 13.88
N ALA A 308 -8.34 8.01 14.36
CA ALA A 308 -8.49 9.43 14.05
C ALA A 308 -7.30 10.24 14.58
N ALA A 309 -6.88 9.99 15.82
CA ALA A 309 -5.69 10.60 16.41
C ALA A 309 -4.43 10.28 15.59
N GLY A 310 -4.21 9.01 15.23
CA GLY A 310 -3.06 8.61 14.41
C GLY A 310 -3.08 9.21 13.00
N LEU A 311 -4.26 9.35 12.37
CA LEU A 311 -4.38 10.04 11.08
C LEU A 311 -4.05 11.53 11.19
N ARG A 312 -4.45 12.18 12.28
CA ARG A 312 -4.15 13.60 12.53
C ARG A 312 -2.65 13.82 12.72
N GLU A 313 -1.97 12.95 13.46
CA GLU A 313 -0.51 13.00 13.62
C GLU A 313 0.22 12.80 12.27
N MET A 314 -0.16 11.77 11.51
CA MET A 314 0.42 11.53 10.17
C MET A 314 0.15 12.70 9.21
N LEU A 315 -1.03 13.31 9.26
CA LEU A 315 -1.35 14.49 8.46
C LEU A 315 -0.48 15.69 8.86
N GLY A 316 -0.29 15.94 10.16
CA GLY A 316 0.56 17.01 10.66
C GLY A 316 2.00 16.89 10.15
N LEU A 317 2.54 15.67 10.14
CA LEU A 317 3.86 15.40 9.56
C LEU A 317 3.91 15.64 8.05
N LEU A 318 2.87 15.23 7.32
CA LEU A 318 2.77 15.44 5.88
C LEU A 318 2.63 16.94 5.51
N LEU A 319 2.08 17.75 6.43
CA LEU A 319 1.95 19.20 6.31
C LEU A 319 3.14 19.95 6.93
N ASP A 320 4.25 19.26 7.22
CA ASP A 320 5.47 19.86 7.78
C ASP A 320 5.24 20.62 9.10
N GLY A 321 4.22 20.23 9.87
CA GLY A 321 3.85 20.87 11.14
C GLY A 321 3.04 22.15 11.02
N ASP A 322 2.48 22.45 9.84
CA ASP A 322 1.62 23.63 9.64
C ASP A 322 0.26 23.47 10.36
N GLU A 323 0.16 24.09 11.54
CA GLU A 323 -1.04 24.08 12.39
C GLU A 323 -2.23 24.83 11.76
N GLU A 324 -2.00 25.84 10.91
CA GLU A 324 -3.09 26.57 10.24
C GLU A 324 -3.76 25.69 9.19
N LEU A 325 -2.97 24.96 8.41
CA LEU A 325 -3.49 23.95 7.47
C LEU A 325 -4.16 22.79 8.21
N LEU A 326 -3.58 22.33 9.32
CA LEU A 326 -4.15 21.23 10.10
C LEU A 326 -5.47 21.60 10.78
N ALA A 327 -5.63 22.85 11.22
CA ALA A 327 -6.88 23.37 11.80
C ALA A 327 -8.05 23.40 10.79
N ARG A 328 -7.75 23.38 9.49
CA ARG A 328 -8.75 23.30 8.42
C ARG A 328 -9.25 21.88 8.13
N VAL A 329 -8.69 20.88 8.82
CA VAL A 329 -9.07 19.47 8.66
C VAL A 329 -9.67 18.92 9.95
N ASP A 330 -10.93 18.51 9.85
CA ASP A 330 -11.61 17.75 10.89
C ASP A 330 -11.31 16.27 10.68
N VAL A 331 -10.46 15.69 11.54
CA VAL A 331 -10.16 14.26 11.54
C VAL A 331 -10.90 13.60 12.69
N THR A 332 -11.91 12.77 12.40
CA THR A 332 -12.83 12.25 13.43
C THR A 332 -13.48 10.93 13.02
N THR A 333 -14.41 10.40 13.83
CA THR A 333 -15.28 9.28 13.45
C THR A 333 -16.62 9.78 12.92
N VAL A 334 -17.32 8.96 12.14
CA VAL A 334 -18.65 9.30 11.63
C VAL A 334 -19.63 9.58 12.78
N ASP A 335 -19.59 8.77 13.84
CA ASP A 335 -20.46 8.92 15.01
C ASP A 335 -20.17 10.21 15.77
N ALA A 336 -18.88 10.51 16.01
CA ALA A 336 -18.48 11.74 16.71
C ALA A 336 -18.87 12.98 15.92
N TYR A 337 -18.70 12.96 14.60
CA TYR A 337 -19.14 14.04 13.73
C TYR A 337 -20.67 14.22 13.77
N ALA A 338 -21.43 13.14 13.59
CA ALA A 338 -22.89 13.18 13.62
C ALA A 338 -23.42 13.69 14.96
N HIS A 339 -22.86 13.21 16.08
CA HIS A 339 -23.19 13.69 17.41
C HIS A 339 -22.89 15.18 17.57
N GLY A 340 -21.76 15.66 17.05
CA GLY A 340 -21.40 17.07 17.02
C GLY A 340 -22.42 17.93 16.28
N VAL A 341 -22.84 17.50 15.08
CA VAL A 341 -23.86 18.21 14.27
C VAL A 341 -25.20 18.29 15.00
N VAL A 342 -25.65 17.18 15.60
CA VAL A 342 -26.91 17.13 16.34
C VAL A 342 -26.85 18.02 17.58
N ARG A 343 -25.75 17.97 18.33
CA ARG A 343 -25.54 18.81 19.51
C ARG A 343 -25.53 20.30 19.17
N ALA A 344 -24.91 20.69 18.06
CA ALA A 344 -24.86 22.08 17.63
C ALA A 344 -26.23 22.66 17.25
N ARG A 345 -27.18 21.81 16.86
CA ARG A 345 -28.54 22.21 16.43
C ARG A 345 -29.62 22.02 17.49
N SER A 346 -29.29 21.38 18.61
CA SER A 346 -30.26 20.99 19.63
C SER A 346 -30.02 21.78 20.92
N ALA A 347 -31.09 22.29 21.53
CA ALA A 347 -31.00 22.99 22.82
C ALA A 347 -30.60 22.07 23.99
N SER A 348 -30.77 20.75 23.82
CA SER A 348 -30.37 19.71 24.76
C SER A 348 -29.59 18.62 24.03
N VAL A 349 -28.65 17.96 24.72
CA VAL A 349 -27.86 16.86 24.16
C VAL A 349 -28.76 15.63 24.03
N PRO A 350 -29.08 15.16 22.81
CA PRO A 350 -29.95 13.99 22.66
C PRO A 350 -29.22 12.75 23.15
N LYS A 351 -29.88 11.92 23.96
CA LYS A 351 -29.36 10.61 24.32
C LYS A 351 -29.62 9.64 23.17
N PRO A 352 -28.56 9.07 22.55
CA PRO A 352 -28.76 8.05 21.54
C PRO A 352 -29.40 6.80 22.18
N ILE A 353 -30.38 6.23 21.48
CA ILE A 353 -31.05 5.00 21.88
C ILE A 353 -30.12 3.83 21.58
N GLY A 354 -29.82 3.02 22.58
CA GLY A 354 -29.00 1.80 22.40
C GLY A 354 -29.81 0.63 21.84
N ASP A 355 -29.12 -0.40 21.34
CA ASP A 355 -29.75 -1.58 20.70
C ASP A 355 -30.81 -2.27 21.58
N ARG A 356 -30.58 -2.33 22.89
CA ARG A 356 -31.53 -2.93 23.85
C ARG A 356 -32.81 -2.12 23.95
N GLU A 357 -32.68 -0.81 24.10
CA GLU A 357 -33.82 0.10 24.24
C GLU A 357 -34.60 0.19 22.93
N GLN A 358 -33.89 0.24 21.79
CA GLN A 358 -34.49 0.18 20.46
C GLN A 358 -35.32 -1.10 20.28
N ARG A 359 -34.79 -2.26 20.71
CA ARG A 359 -35.52 -3.54 20.65
C ARG A 359 -36.78 -3.51 21.50
N GLN A 360 -36.70 -3.00 22.73
CA GLN A 360 -37.84 -2.90 23.63
C GLN A 360 -38.94 -1.99 23.06
N LEU A 361 -38.56 -0.88 22.41
CA LEU A 361 -39.51 0.01 21.73
C LEU A 361 -40.24 -0.74 20.61
N TRP A 362 -39.52 -1.44 19.73
CA TRP A 362 -40.16 -2.20 18.66
C TRP A 362 -41.04 -3.35 19.17
N GLU A 363 -40.61 -4.07 20.19
CA GLU A 363 -41.43 -5.12 20.83
C GLU A 363 -42.72 -4.56 21.42
N LYS A 364 -42.64 -3.39 22.07
CA LYS A 364 -43.81 -2.68 22.59
C LYS A 364 -44.74 -2.25 21.46
N THR A 365 -44.20 -1.68 20.38
CA THR A 365 -44.98 -1.25 19.21
C THR A 365 -45.70 -2.42 18.54
N VAL A 366 -45.04 -3.56 18.36
CA VAL A 366 -45.66 -4.78 17.79
C VAL A 366 -46.85 -5.23 18.64
N LYS A 367 -46.68 -5.28 19.98
CA LYS A 367 -47.75 -5.67 20.90
C LYS A 367 -48.91 -4.68 20.91
N GLN A 368 -48.63 -3.38 20.91
CA GLN A 368 -49.67 -2.33 20.95
C GLN A 368 -50.50 -2.28 19.67
N LEU A 369 -49.87 -2.48 18.50
CA LEU A 369 -50.55 -2.41 17.21
C LEU A 369 -51.11 -3.76 16.74
N GLY A 370 -50.88 -4.85 17.49
CA GLY A 370 -51.25 -6.21 17.04
C GLY A 370 -50.59 -6.57 15.70
N SER A 371 -49.39 -6.05 15.44
CA SER A 371 -48.74 -6.15 14.13
C SER A 371 -48.37 -7.61 13.81
N PRO A 372 -48.59 -8.09 12.58
CA PRO A 372 -48.15 -9.41 12.16
C PRO A 372 -46.63 -9.51 11.97
N PHE A 373 -45.91 -8.39 12.11
CA PHE A 373 -44.46 -8.31 11.90
C PHE A 373 -43.67 -8.41 13.20
N THR A 374 -42.46 -8.96 13.11
CA THR A 374 -41.56 -9.06 14.26
C THR A 374 -40.88 -7.71 14.54
N ALA A 375 -40.49 -7.48 15.80
CA ALA A 375 -39.72 -6.29 16.19
C ALA A 375 -38.42 -6.14 15.38
N ARG A 376 -37.73 -7.27 15.11
CA ARG A 376 -36.53 -7.32 14.27
C ARG A 376 -36.82 -6.86 12.83
N PHE A 377 -37.95 -7.29 12.28
CA PHE A 377 -38.35 -6.90 10.94
C PHE A 377 -38.59 -5.39 10.86
N LEU A 378 -39.38 -4.81 11.79
CA LEU A 378 -39.66 -3.38 11.83
C LEU A 378 -38.39 -2.55 12.01
N ALA A 379 -37.48 -2.97 12.89
CA ALA A 379 -36.19 -2.32 13.07
C ALA A 379 -35.36 -2.27 11.78
N GLN A 380 -35.32 -3.38 11.04
CA GLN A 380 -34.61 -3.44 9.75
C GLN A 380 -35.32 -2.62 8.66
N GLU A 381 -36.65 -2.63 8.62
CA GLU A 381 -37.44 -1.82 7.69
C GLU A 381 -37.19 -0.32 7.92
N TYR A 382 -37.27 0.11 9.17
CA TYR A 382 -36.95 1.49 9.53
C TYR A 382 -35.51 1.86 9.17
N ARG A 383 -34.52 1.01 9.48
CA ARG A 383 -33.11 1.32 9.25
C ARG A 383 -32.72 1.34 7.78
N HIS A 384 -33.16 0.35 7.00
CA HIS A 384 -32.68 0.16 5.62
C HIS A 384 -33.60 0.76 4.55
N VAL A 385 -34.88 0.98 4.86
CA VAL A 385 -35.85 1.55 3.92
C VAL A 385 -36.14 3.00 4.28
N VAL A 386 -36.67 3.27 5.47
CA VAL A 386 -37.07 4.63 5.86
C VAL A 386 -35.85 5.54 6.01
N LEU A 387 -34.92 5.19 6.89
CA LEU A 387 -33.69 5.96 7.10
C LEU A 387 -32.73 5.84 5.92
N GLY A 388 -32.56 4.62 5.38
CA GLY A 388 -31.61 4.36 4.31
C GLY A 388 -31.90 5.07 2.98
N GLN A 389 -33.18 5.38 2.71
CA GLN A 389 -33.61 6.11 1.50
C GLN A 389 -34.13 7.52 1.81
N ASP A 390 -33.97 7.98 3.06
CA ASP A 390 -34.43 9.29 3.56
C ASP A 390 -35.91 9.59 3.25
N LEU A 391 -36.79 8.62 3.51
CA LEU A 391 -38.21 8.73 3.19
C LEU A 391 -38.93 9.61 4.21
N ARG A 392 -39.67 10.61 3.73
CA ARG A 392 -40.30 11.64 4.58
C ARG A 392 -41.82 11.57 4.66
N ASP A 393 -42.45 10.78 3.81
CA ASP A 393 -43.90 10.65 3.71
C ASP A 393 -44.34 9.22 3.37
N LEU A 394 -45.64 8.98 3.50
CA LEU A 394 -46.25 7.66 3.32
C LEU A 394 -46.16 7.18 1.87
N ASP A 395 -46.40 8.07 0.91
CA ASP A 395 -46.40 7.70 -0.51
C ASP A 395 -44.99 7.29 -0.96
N ALA A 396 -43.95 7.99 -0.50
CA ALA A 396 -42.55 7.62 -0.69
C ALA A 396 -42.22 6.25 -0.05
N TYR A 397 -42.74 5.97 1.15
CA TYR A 397 -42.57 4.67 1.80
C TYR A 397 -43.24 3.51 1.04
N LEU A 398 -44.44 3.75 0.51
CA LEU A 398 -45.12 2.80 -0.36
C LEU A 398 -44.39 2.66 -1.71
N GLY A 399 -43.79 3.73 -2.25
CA GLY A 399 -43.01 3.68 -3.48
C GLY A 399 -41.62 3.04 -3.35
N ALA A 400 -41.08 2.92 -2.13
CA ALA A 400 -39.67 2.61 -1.90
C ALA A 400 -39.23 1.23 -2.44
N SER A 401 -38.04 1.22 -3.06
CA SER A 401 -37.39 0.00 -3.55
C SER A 401 -36.90 -0.86 -2.39
N ARG A 402 -37.15 -2.16 -2.46
CA ARG A 402 -36.72 -3.14 -1.44
C ARG A 402 -35.86 -4.27 -2.05
N ARG A 403 -35.22 -4.00 -3.20
CA ARG A 403 -34.38 -4.97 -3.93
C ARG A 403 -33.29 -5.53 -3.01
N GLY A 404 -33.10 -6.86 -3.07
CA GLY A 404 -32.07 -7.57 -2.28
C GLY A 404 -32.50 -8.01 -0.87
N ARG A 405 -33.73 -7.70 -0.42
CA ARG A 405 -34.27 -8.26 0.84
C ARG A 405 -34.96 -9.60 0.55
N GLY A 406 -34.53 -10.67 1.24
CA GLY A 406 -35.02 -12.04 1.03
C GLY A 406 -36.52 -12.25 1.27
N THR A 407 -37.21 -11.37 2.01
CA THR A 407 -38.66 -11.38 2.17
C THR A 407 -39.28 -10.17 1.46
N GLY A 408 -39.91 -10.40 0.32
CA GLY A 408 -40.65 -9.35 -0.40
C GLY A 408 -41.94 -8.98 0.33
N LEU A 409 -42.11 -7.70 0.68
CA LEU A 409 -43.44 -7.17 1.05
C LEU A 409 -44.13 -6.63 -0.18
N GLY A 410 -45.16 -7.34 -0.64
CA GLY A 410 -46.12 -6.78 -1.59
C GLY A 410 -46.85 -5.59 -0.99
N ALA A 411 -47.35 -4.68 -1.83
CA ALA A 411 -47.98 -3.42 -1.42
C ALA A 411 -49.07 -3.58 -0.34
N ALA A 412 -49.83 -4.68 -0.39
CA ALA A 412 -50.90 -5.01 0.56
C ALA A 412 -50.43 -5.51 1.94
N ARG A 413 -49.15 -5.86 2.09
CA ARG A 413 -48.56 -6.30 3.38
C ARG A 413 -47.72 -5.20 4.02
N ARG A 414 -47.77 -3.97 3.51
CA ARG A 414 -47.01 -2.88 4.11
C ARG A 414 -47.71 -2.44 5.39
N PRO A 415 -47.02 -2.38 6.54
CA PRO A 415 -47.64 -1.84 7.74
C PRO A 415 -48.07 -0.39 7.49
N PRO A 416 -49.24 0.05 8.00
CA PRO A 416 -49.56 1.46 8.07
C PRO A 416 -48.49 2.20 8.91
N PRO A 417 -48.31 3.52 8.68
CA PRO A 417 -47.22 4.29 9.30
C PRO A 417 -47.22 4.26 10.83
#